data_AF-A0A1F9H8V3-F1
#
_entry.id   AF-A0A1F9H8V3-F1
#
_cell.length_a   1.000
_cell.length_b   1.000
_cell.length_c   1.000
_cell.angle_alpha   90.00
_cell.angle_beta   90.00
_cell.angle_gamma   90.00
#
_symmetry.space_group_name_H-M   'P 1'
#
loop_
_entity.id
_entity.type
_entity.pdbx_description
1 polymer ?
#
loop_
_entity_poly.entity_id
_entity_poly.type
_entity_poly.pdbx_seq_one_letter_code
_entity_poly.pdbx_strand_id
1 'polypeptide(L)'
;MKKMRQTCKSPKEVSGGIEDCLTSLWGCKFRRARKKSPSGFILIVLVLFFSSFNLHAEEIYLKPLEAIRQVFPVGEIIPEKKSIKPEDKARLAKEAGIKILKLDWPFQVIKQGKKIIGYALVDNELGKTEPITYLVTLNPKGEVLMVEILAYRESYGSEVKEKPFLKQFEKKSTYDPLKLDGDITNVTGATYSSKAITRGVKKILVLWEYFYNH
;
A
#
# COMPACT_ATOMS: atom_id res chain seq x y z
N MET A 1 -36.13 -63.22 24.40
CA MET A 1 -35.08 -63.67 25.35
C MET A 1 -34.32 -62.44 25.84
N LYS A 2 -34.25 -62.17 27.16
CA LYS A 2 -33.10 -62.43 28.06
C LYS A 2 -31.75 -61.88 27.53
N LYS A 3 -30.93 -61.15 28.31
CA LYS A 3 -31.10 -60.46 29.62
C LYS A 3 -29.78 -59.71 29.95
N MET A 4 -29.84 -58.54 30.60
CA MET A 4 -28.83 -58.03 31.58
C MET A 4 -27.36 -57.81 31.11
N ARG A 5 -26.49 -57.07 31.83
CA ARG A 5 -26.58 -55.82 32.64
C ARG A 5 -25.14 -55.30 32.85
N GLN A 6 -25.04 -54.07 33.36
CA GLN A 6 -23.95 -53.45 34.14
C GLN A 6 -23.05 -54.45 34.94
N THR A 7 -21.80 -54.14 35.30
CA THR A 7 -21.48 -53.16 36.38
C THR A 7 -20.05 -52.59 36.39
N CYS A 8 -19.95 -51.30 36.77
CA CYS A 8 -18.76 -50.71 37.40
C CYS A 8 -18.58 -51.20 38.84
N LYS A 9 -17.37 -51.04 39.41
CA LYS A 9 -17.17 -50.95 40.87
C LYS A 9 -15.91 -50.14 41.24
N SER A 10 -16.10 -49.08 42.03
CA SER A 10 -15.18 -48.68 43.11
C SER A 10 -15.52 -49.49 44.40
N PRO A 11 -14.85 -49.33 45.56
CA PRO A 11 -15.03 -48.18 46.51
C PRO A 11 -13.66 -47.74 47.13
N LYS A 12 -13.47 -47.05 48.27
CA LYS A 12 -14.27 -46.44 49.37
C LYS A 12 -13.76 -44.98 49.60
N GLU A 13 -14.49 -44.03 50.20
CA GLU A 13 -14.75 -43.74 51.65
C GLU A 13 -13.47 -43.65 52.51
N VAL A 14 -13.30 -42.67 53.41
CA VAL A 14 -14.13 -42.35 54.59
C VAL A 14 -14.21 -40.83 54.92
N SER A 15 -15.37 -40.45 55.46
CA SER A 15 -15.85 -39.24 56.18
C SER A 15 -14.91 -38.55 57.20
N GLY A 16 -15.21 -37.38 57.80
CA GLY A 16 -16.35 -36.43 57.77
C GLY A 16 -16.40 -35.54 59.04
N GLY A 17 -17.38 -34.63 59.17
CA GLY A 17 -17.64 -33.78 60.37
C GLY A 17 -16.71 -32.55 60.52
N ILE A 18 -17.14 -31.28 60.62
CA ILE A 18 -18.16 -30.57 61.43
C ILE A 18 -17.63 -30.13 62.82
N GLU A 19 -17.53 -28.81 62.98
CA GLU A 19 -17.55 -27.94 64.18
C GLU A 19 -16.39 -27.87 65.20
N ASP A 20 -16.10 -26.59 65.53
CA ASP A 20 -15.81 -26.00 66.85
C ASP A 20 -14.42 -25.91 67.51
N CYS A 21 -14.34 -24.82 68.29
CA CYS A 21 -13.34 -24.36 69.28
C CYS A 21 -11.90 -24.08 68.78
N LEU A 22 -11.47 -22.81 68.66
CA LEU A 22 -11.19 -21.78 69.70
C LEU A 22 -9.82 -21.90 70.39
N THR A 23 -9.33 -20.76 70.88
CA THR A 23 -8.04 -20.54 71.60
C THR A 23 -6.79 -20.72 70.71
N SER A 24 -6.03 -19.66 70.40
CA SER A 24 -5.06 -18.94 71.25
C SER A 24 -3.89 -19.86 71.67
N LEU A 25 -2.61 -19.49 71.53
CA LEU A 25 -2.00 -18.28 72.07
C LEU A 25 -0.79 -17.77 71.26
N TRP A 26 -0.49 -16.53 71.57
CA TRP A 26 0.64 -15.72 71.13
C TRP A 26 2.03 -16.38 71.16
N GLY A 27 2.81 -16.11 70.10
CA GLY A 27 4.05 -15.35 70.27
C GLY A 27 5.39 -16.10 70.22
N CYS A 28 6.14 -15.89 69.14
CA CYS A 28 7.57 -15.60 69.29
C CYS A 28 8.20 -14.78 68.14
N LYS A 29 8.61 -13.55 68.50
CA LYS A 29 9.76 -12.78 67.98
C LYS A 29 10.14 -12.91 66.50
N PHE A 30 9.68 -11.93 65.73
CA PHE A 30 10.32 -11.48 64.50
C PHE A 30 11.78 -11.07 64.76
N ARG A 31 12.77 -11.76 64.17
CA ARG A 31 14.13 -11.24 63.99
C ARG A 31 14.57 -11.33 62.53
N ARG A 32 15.20 -10.24 62.09
CA ARG A 32 15.34 -9.79 60.71
C ARG A 32 16.58 -10.39 60.04
N ALA A 33 16.41 -11.25 59.03
CA ALA A 33 17.50 -11.70 58.16
C ALA A 33 17.56 -10.84 56.88
N ARG A 34 18.71 -10.22 56.61
CA ARG A 34 18.91 -9.37 55.42
C ARG A 34 19.04 -10.23 54.16
N LYS A 35 18.09 -10.14 53.23
CA LYS A 35 18.23 -10.72 51.89
C LYS A 35 19.23 -9.87 51.08
N LYS A 36 20.37 -10.43 50.69
CA LYS A 36 21.30 -9.78 49.75
C LYS A 36 20.67 -9.74 48.36
N SER A 37 20.72 -8.58 47.70
CA SER A 37 20.32 -8.44 46.29
C SER A 37 21.45 -8.96 45.38
N PRO A 38 21.16 -9.75 44.33
CA PRO A 38 22.14 -10.05 43.29
C PRO A 38 22.22 -8.88 42.30
N SER A 39 23.34 -8.16 42.33
CA SER A 39 23.59 -7.02 41.45
C SER A 39 23.94 -7.44 40.02
N GLY A 40 23.26 -6.82 39.05
CA GLY A 40 23.85 -6.35 37.79
C GLY A 40 24.51 -7.38 36.85
N PHE A 41 23.71 -8.15 36.11
CA PHE A 41 24.18 -8.83 34.88
C PHE A 41 23.16 -8.87 33.71
N ILE A 42 22.02 -8.18 33.82
CA ILE A 42 20.90 -8.28 32.87
C ILE A 42 20.76 -7.05 31.93
N LEU A 43 21.60 -6.02 32.09
CA LEU A 43 21.42 -4.72 31.40
C LEU A 43 22.28 -4.47 30.14
N ILE A 44 22.99 -5.47 29.61
CA ILE A 44 23.91 -5.27 28.46
C ILE A 44 23.45 -5.98 27.17
N VAL A 45 22.67 -7.07 27.26
CA VAL A 45 22.23 -7.84 26.08
C VAL A 45 21.11 -7.13 25.29
N LEU A 46 20.35 -6.23 25.93
CA LEU A 46 19.15 -5.62 25.32
C LEU A 46 19.44 -4.40 24.40
N VAL A 47 20.70 -3.97 24.28
CA VAL A 47 21.11 -2.80 23.47
C VAL A 47 21.58 -3.20 22.06
N LEU A 48 22.00 -4.45 21.85
CA LEU A 48 22.56 -4.93 20.57
C LEU A 48 21.52 -5.48 19.59
N PHE A 49 20.23 -5.46 19.93
CA PHE A 49 19.13 -5.88 19.04
C PHE A 49 18.37 -4.70 18.42
N PHE A 50 19.03 -3.53 18.29
CA PHE A 50 18.46 -2.30 17.72
C PHE A 50 19.07 -1.87 16.36
N SER A 51 19.97 -2.67 15.81
CA SER A 51 20.56 -2.49 14.47
C SER A 51 20.42 -3.83 13.69
N SER A 52 19.73 -3.94 12.57
CA SER A 52 19.53 -2.92 11.53
C SER A 52 18.19 -3.09 10.82
N PHE A 53 17.23 -2.21 11.08
CA PHE A 53 16.18 -1.96 10.10
C PHE A 53 16.82 -1.16 8.96
N ASN A 54 17.21 -1.87 7.90
CA ASN A 54 17.59 -1.25 6.63
C ASN A 54 16.35 -0.59 6.02
N LEU A 55 16.09 0.64 6.45
CA LEU A 55 15.13 1.54 5.83
C LEU A 55 15.66 1.81 4.41
N HIS A 56 15.19 1.04 3.44
CA HIS A 56 15.53 1.24 2.04
C HIS A 56 15.06 2.65 1.69
N ALA A 57 16.02 3.53 1.40
CA ALA A 57 15.73 4.92 1.11
C ALA A 57 14.87 4.98 -0.15
N GLU A 58 13.61 5.38 0.01
CA GLU A 58 12.72 5.62 -1.11
C GLU A 58 13.27 6.81 -1.91
N GLU A 59 13.74 6.56 -3.14
CA GLU A 59 14.20 7.63 -4.02
C GLU A 59 12.98 8.39 -4.56
N ILE A 60 12.48 9.33 -3.76
CA ILE A 60 11.42 10.27 -4.12
C ILE A 60 12.06 11.36 -4.98
N TYR A 61 11.85 11.30 -6.29
CA TYR A 61 12.35 12.30 -7.24
C TYR A 61 11.61 13.63 -7.13
N LEU A 62 10.29 13.59 -6.97
CA LEU A 62 9.46 14.79 -6.99
C LEU A 62 8.16 14.59 -6.19
N LYS A 63 7.71 15.64 -5.51
CA LYS A 63 6.44 15.61 -4.76
C LYS A 63 5.25 15.73 -5.73
N PRO A 64 4.15 14.98 -5.53
CA PRO A 64 2.97 15.04 -6.40
C PRO A 64 2.45 16.46 -6.68
N LEU A 65 2.36 17.30 -5.64
CA LEU A 65 1.88 18.68 -5.76
C LEU A 65 2.82 19.54 -6.61
N GLU A 66 4.13 19.36 -6.47
CA GLU A 66 5.14 20.11 -7.20
C GLU A 66 5.11 19.75 -8.69
N ALA A 67 5.02 18.45 -9.00
CA ALA A 67 4.84 17.94 -10.36
C ALA A 67 3.54 18.46 -11.02
N ILE A 68 2.42 18.49 -10.29
CA ILE A 68 1.16 19.09 -10.79
C ILE A 68 1.35 20.60 -11.08
N ARG A 69 2.11 21.32 -10.24
CA ARG A 69 2.37 22.76 -10.42
C ARG A 69 3.30 23.11 -11.59
N GLN A 70 4.11 22.17 -12.08
CA GLN A 70 4.87 22.36 -13.32
C GLN A 70 3.95 22.50 -14.55
N VAL A 71 2.80 21.81 -14.56
CA VAL A 71 1.81 21.85 -15.64
C VAL A 71 0.71 22.88 -15.38
N PHE A 72 0.31 23.05 -14.11
CA PHE A 72 -0.74 23.98 -13.69
C PHE A 72 -0.21 24.97 -12.62
N PRO A 73 0.55 26.01 -13.03
CA PRO A 73 1.11 26.99 -12.09
C PRO A 73 0.05 27.70 -11.24
N VAL A 74 -1.16 27.86 -11.78
CA VAL A 74 -2.32 28.46 -11.14
C VAL A 74 -3.51 27.51 -11.13
N GLY A 75 -4.47 27.75 -10.24
CA GLY A 75 -5.70 26.97 -10.11
C GLY A 75 -5.80 26.24 -8.77
N GLU A 76 -7.03 25.99 -8.35
CA GLU A 76 -7.40 25.17 -7.21
C GLU A 76 -7.25 23.69 -7.59
N ILE A 77 -6.72 22.88 -6.67
CA ILE A 77 -6.57 21.42 -6.86
C ILE A 77 -7.57 20.75 -5.92
N ILE A 78 -8.59 20.13 -6.49
CA ILE A 78 -9.71 19.53 -5.75
C ILE A 78 -9.56 17.99 -5.80
N PRO A 79 -9.33 17.32 -4.67
CA PRO A 79 -9.26 15.86 -4.64
C PRO A 79 -10.66 15.25 -4.76
N GLU A 80 -10.89 14.50 -5.85
CA GLU A 80 -12.10 13.72 -6.08
C GLU A 80 -11.79 12.22 -6.02
N LYS A 81 -12.32 11.53 -5.00
CA LYS A 81 -12.27 10.08 -4.93
C LYS A 81 -13.29 9.48 -5.92
N LYS A 82 -12.80 8.88 -7.00
CA LYS A 82 -13.62 8.19 -8.01
C LYS A 82 -13.53 6.68 -7.82
N SER A 83 -14.67 5.99 -7.96
CA SER A 83 -14.76 4.54 -7.80
C SER A 83 -15.45 3.90 -9.00
N ILE A 84 -14.84 2.88 -9.60
CA ILE A 84 -15.47 2.08 -10.67
C ILE A 84 -16.48 1.11 -10.06
N LYS A 85 -17.52 0.77 -10.82
CA LYS A 85 -18.43 -0.31 -10.42
C LYS A 85 -17.74 -1.67 -10.54
N PRO A 86 -18.06 -2.65 -9.66
CA PRO A 86 -17.48 -3.99 -9.75
C PRO A 86 -17.71 -4.68 -11.10
N GLU A 87 -18.88 -4.49 -11.73
CA GLU A 87 -19.19 -5.06 -13.05
C GLU A 87 -18.31 -4.51 -14.19
N ASP A 88 -17.91 -3.23 -14.12
CA ASP A 88 -17.06 -2.59 -15.13
C ASP A 88 -15.59 -3.04 -15.04
N LYS A 89 -15.16 -3.56 -13.89
CA LYS A 89 -13.75 -3.88 -13.59
C LYS A 89 -13.09 -4.77 -14.65
N ALA A 90 -13.79 -5.81 -15.11
CA ALA A 90 -13.26 -6.74 -16.10
C ALA A 90 -13.11 -6.11 -17.49
N ARG A 91 -14.07 -5.25 -17.87
CA ARG A 91 -14.06 -4.50 -19.13
C ARG A 91 -12.93 -3.47 -19.15
N LEU A 92 -12.84 -2.63 -18.11
CA LEU A 92 -11.80 -1.60 -17.98
C LEU A 92 -10.38 -2.22 -17.91
N ALA A 93 -10.22 -3.36 -17.23
CA ALA A 93 -8.94 -4.08 -17.20
C ALA A 93 -8.52 -4.62 -18.58
N LYS A 94 -9.49 -5.07 -19.40
CA LYS A 94 -9.23 -5.50 -20.78
C LYS A 94 -8.86 -4.32 -21.68
N GLU A 95 -9.58 -3.20 -21.58
CA GLU A 95 -9.31 -1.97 -22.33
C GLU A 95 -7.92 -1.40 -22.00
N ALA A 96 -7.59 -1.29 -20.71
CA ALA A 96 -6.29 -0.83 -20.22
C ALA A 96 -5.14 -1.83 -20.49
N GLY A 97 -5.43 -3.10 -20.77
CA GLY A 97 -4.42 -4.15 -20.98
C GLY A 97 -3.63 -4.53 -19.72
N ILE A 98 -4.21 -4.29 -18.54
CA ILE A 98 -3.58 -4.53 -17.23
C ILE A 98 -4.61 -4.92 -16.17
N LYS A 99 -4.21 -5.77 -15.22
CA LYS A 99 -5.08 -6.24 -14.14
C LYS A 99 -5.36 -5.11 -13.15
N ILE A 100 -6.60 -4.65 -13.10
CA ILE A 100 -7.08 -3.71 -12.08
C ILE A 100 -7.32 -4.46 -10.77
N LEU A 101 -6.67 -4.04 -9.68
CA LEU A 101 -6.81 -4.67 -8.35
C LEU A 101 -7.78 -3.92 -7.43
N LYS A 102 -7.57 -2.61 -7.24
CA LYS A 102 -8.45 -1.71 -6.47
C LYS A 102 -9.69 -1.28 -7.26
N LEU A 103 -10.60 -0.56 -6.61
CA LEU A 103 -11.80 0.01 -7.24
C LEU A 103 -11.82 1.54 -7.23
N ASP A 104 -10.93 2.18 -6.48
CA ASP A 104 -10.94 3.62 -6.22
C ASP A 104 -9.61 4.33 -6.51
N TRP A 105 -9.72 5.58 -6.99
CA TRP A 105 -8.60 6.46 -7.36
C TRP A 105 -8.83 7.90 -6.88
N PRO A 106 -7.83 8.55 -6.26
CA PRO A 106 -7.90 9.94 -5.83
C PRO A 106 -7.47 10.88 -6.97
N PHE A 107 -8.37 11.09 -7.94
CA PHE A 107 -8.15 12.09 -8.98
C PHE A 107 -8.01 13.48 -8.37
N GLN A 108 -7.14 14.30 -8.92
CA GLN A 108 -6.99 15.70 -8.60
C GLN A 108 -7.60 16.48 -9.77
N VAL A 109 -8.70 17.20 -9.53
CA VAL A 109 -9.36 18.04 -10.55
C VAL A 109 -8.85 19.46 -10.39
N ILE A 110 -8.24 20.02 -11.44
CA ILE A 110 -7.66 21.36 -11.41
C ILE A 110 -8.67 22.35 -11.99
N LYS A 111 -9.08 23.35 -11.19
CA LYS A 111 -10.05 24.38 -11.58
C LYS A 111 -9.45 25.78 -11.54
N GLN A 112 -9.86 26.62 -12.49
CA GLN A 112 -9.62 28.06 -12.48
C GLN A 112 -10.97 28.77 -12.46
N GLY A 113 -11.39 29.21 -11.28
CA GLY A 113 -12.78 29.61 -11.03
C GLY A 113 -13.74 28.45 -11.31
N LYS A 114 -14.76 28.69 -12.14
CA LYS A 114 -15.75 27.65 -12.51
C LYS A 114 -15.27 26.68 -13.61
N LYS A 115 -14.13 26.94 -14.27
CA LYS A 115 -13.64 26.14 -15.40
C LYS A 115 -12.67 25.06 -14.92
N ILE A 116 -12.91 23.80 -15.31
CA ILE A 116 -11.89 22.74 -15.20
C ILE A 116 -10.82 22.99 -16.27
N ILE A 117 -9.56 23.08 -15.84
CA ILE A 117 -8.41 23.30 -16.72
C ILE A 117 -7.55 22.06 -16.90
N GLY A 118 -7.77 21.02 -16.09
CA GLY A 118 -7.18 19.71 -16.29
C GLY A 118 -7.41 18.76 -15.13
N TYR A 119 -6.79 17.59 -15.22
CA TYR A 119 -6.86 16.51 -14.25
C TYR A 119 -5.45 16.00 -13.96
N ALA A 120 -5.27 15.39 -12.80
CA ALA A 120 -4.04 14.69 -12.47
C ALA A 120 -4.33 13.45 -11.62
N LEU A 121 -3.58 12.38 -11.82
CA LEU A 121 -3.70 11.15 -11.02
C LEU A 121 -2.31 10.58 -10.77
N VAL A 122 -1.99 10.34 -9.50
CA VAL A 122 -0.87 9.51 -9.08
C VAL A 122 -1.35 8.07 -8.97
N ASP A 123 -0.60 7.14 -9.53
CA ASP A 123 -0.82 5.72 -9.30
C ASP A 123 0.50 4.95 -9.22
N ASN A 124 0.41 3.66 -8.91
CA ASN A 124 1.55 2.75 -8.89
C ASN A 124 1.35 1.63 -9.92
N GLU A 125 2.43 1.24 -10.58
CA GLU A 125 2.49 0.00 -11.37
C GLU A 125 3.71 -0.82 -10.98
N LEU A 126 3.55 -2.14 -10.99
CA LEU A 126 4.66 -3.05 -10.69
C LEU A 126 5.65 -3.07 -11.87
N GLY A 127 6.92 -2.78 -11.58
CA GLY A 127 8.04 -2.90 -12.52
C GLY A 127 8.45 -4.36 -12.73
N LYS A 128 9.71 -4.68 -12.44
CA LYS A 128 10.21 -6.05 -12.40
C LYS A 128 9.93 -6.72 -11.05
N THR A 129 10.07 -5.99 -9.96
CA THR A 129 9.93 -6.47 -8.57
C THR A 129 9.25 -5.46 -7.65
N GLU A 130 9.41 -4.15 -7.88
CA GLU A 130 8.91 -3.09 -7.00
C GLU A 130 7.89 -2.18 -7.71
N PRO A 131 7.02 -1.47 -6.97
CA PRO A 131 6.14 -0.47 -7.57
C PRO A 131 6.93 0.76 -8.03
N ILE A 132 6.61 1.25 -9.22
CA ILE A 132 7.00 2.56 -9.72
C ILE A 132 5.83 3.51 -9.47
N THR A 133 6.09 4.64 -8.81
CA THR A 133 5.07 5.67 -8.54
C THR A 133 5.18 6.75 -9.60
N TYR A 134 4.09 7.02 -10.31
CA TYR A 134 4.06 7.96 -11.42
C TYR A 134 2.81 8.85 -11.36
N LEU A 135 2.95 10.05 -11.90
CA LEU A 135 1.89 11.03 -12.12
C LEU A 135 1.56 11.06 -13.61
N VAL A 136 0.28 11.13 -13.95
CA VAL A 136 -0.18 11.57 -15.26
C VAL A 136 -1.06 12.80 -15.08
N THR A 137 -0.78 13.86 -15.85
CA THR A 137 -1.65 15.03 -15.97
C THR A 137 -2.35 15.02 -17.33
N LEU A 138 -3.62 15.38 -17.35
CA LEU A 138 -4.48 15.38 -18.53
C LEU A 138 -5.12 16.75 -18.71
N ASN A 139 -5.37 17.14 -19.96
CA ASN A 139 -6.17 18.33 -20.25
C ASN A 139 -7.68 18.03 -20.13
N PRO A 140 -8.58 19.03 -20.29
CA PRO A 140 -10.03 18.81 -20.17
C PRO A 140 -10.64 17.87 -21.23
N LYS A 141 -9.90 17.45 -22.25
CA LYS A 141 -10.30 16.50 -23.29
C LYS A 141 -9.74 15.09 -23.08
N GLY A 142 -9.00 14.86 -22.00
CA GLY A 142 -8.37 13.55 -21.73
C GLY A 142 -7.04 13.32 -22.46
N GLU A 143 -6.48 14.32 -23.14
CA GLU A 143 -5.14 14.22 -23.75
C GLU A 143 -4.07 14.41 -22.66
N VAL A 144 -3.02 13.58 -22.67
CA VAL A 144 -1.88 13.71 -21.74
C VAL A 144 -1.14 15.03 -21.95
N LEU A 145 -0.94 15.77 -20.85
CA LEU A 145 -0.10 16.97 -20.80
C LEU A 145 1.32 16.63 -20.35
N MET A 146 1.47 15.75 -19.35
CA MET A 146 2.76 15.32 -18.81
C MET A 146 2.62 13.97 -18.11
N VAL A 147 3.66 13.15 -18.21
CA VAL A 147 3.90 11.98 -17.34
C VAL A 147 5.18 12.24 -16.56
N GLU A 148 5.20 11.90 -15.28
CA GLU A 148 6.35 12.14 -14.40
C GLU A 148 6.54 10.96 -13.43
N ILE A 149 7.80 10.58 -13.16
CA ILE A 149 8.12 9.50 -12.22
C ILE A 149 8.43 10.12 -10.86
N LEU A 150 7.57 9.84 -9.87
CA LEU A 150 7.67 10.45 -8.54
C LEU A 150 8.57 9.65 -7.60
N ALA A 151 8.58 8.31 -7.72
CA ALA A 151 9.46 7.44 -6.95
C ALA A 151 9.75 6.13 -7.70
N TYR A 152 11.01 5.70 -7.64
CA TYR A 152 11.50 4.46 -8.24
C TYR A 152 12.32 3.68 -7.22
N ARG A 153 12.18 2.35 -7.20
CA ARG A 153 12.63 1.51 -6.07
C ARG A 153 13.44 0.27 -6.51
N GLU A 154 13.75 0.15 -7.80
CA GLU A 154 14.56 -0.94 -8.36
C GLU A 154 15.99 -0.46 -8.69
N SER A 155 16.96 -1.38 -8.67
CA SER A 155 18.37 -1.05 -8.96
C SER A 155 18.68 -0.77 -10.44
N TYR A 156 17.76 -1.10 -11.35
CA TYR A 156 17.93 -0.98 -12.81
C TYR A 156 16.62 -0.53 -13.45
N GLY A 157 16.68 0.13 -14.60
CA GLY A 157 15.49 0.54 -15.35
C GLY A 157 14.91 1.91 -14.94
N SER A 158 15.63 2.67 -14.10
CA SER A 158 15.23 4.02 -13.67
C SER A 158 15.29 5.03 -14.82
N GLU A 159 15.92 4.68 -15.94
CA GLU A 159 15.98 5.43 -17.20
C GLU A 159 14.59 5.76 -17.79
N VAL A 160 13.52 5.09 -17.33
CA VAL A 160 12.13 5.48 -17.66
C VAL A 160 11.70 6.83 -17.07
N LYS A 161 12.47 7.42 -16.15
CA LYS A 161 12.25 8.81 -15.69
C LYS A 161 12.77 9.85 -16.68
N GLU A 162 13.56 9.44 -17.68
CA GLU A 162 14.18 10.39 -18.60
C GLU A 162 13.16 10.98 -19.58
N LYS A 163 13.25 12.29 -19.78
CA LYS A 163 12.32 13.07 -20.61
C LYS A 163 12.08 12.48 -22.01
N PRO A 164 13.07 11.94 -22.74
CA PRO A 164 12.82 11.33 -24.05
C PRO A 164 11.81 10.16 -24.02
N PHE A 165 11.76 9.38 -22.94
CA PHE A 165 10.76 8.32 -22.80
C PHE A 165 9.39 8.90 -22.47
N LEU A 166 9.30 9.74 -21.43
CA LEU A 166 8.05 10.29 -20.92
C LEU A 166 7.33 11.20 -21.92
N LYS A 167 8.07 11.90 -22.78
CA LYS A 167 7.50 12.75 -23.84
C LYS A 167 6.72 12.00 -24.92
N GLN A 168 6.95 10.71 -25.10
CA GLN A 168 6.20 9.91 -26.09
C GLN A 168 4.71 9.79 -25.75
N PHE A 169 4.33 10.06 -24.50
CA PHE A 169 2.95 10.07 -24.06
C PHE A 169 2.24 11.41 -24.28
N GLU A 170 2.96 12.53 -24.52
CA GLU A 170 2.33 13.85 -24.70
C GLU A 170 1.29 13.83 -25.82
N LYS A 171 0.13 14.45 -25.58
CA LYS A 171 -1.06 14.52 -26.45
C LYS A 171 -1.75 13.19 -26.76
N LYS A 172 -1.31 12.07 -26.20
CA LYS A 172 -2.01 10.78 -26.34
C LYS A 172 -3.33 10.78 -25.58
N SER A 173 -4.32 10.08 -26.13
CA SER A 173 -5.68 9.93 -25.61
C SER A 173 -6.07 8.44 -25.46
N THR A 174 -7.28 8.16 -24.99
CA THR A 174 -7.90 6.82 -25.03
C THR A 174 -8.07 6.25 -26.44
N TYR A 175 -8.14 7.11 -27.45
CA TYR A 175 -8.30 6.73 -28.85
C TYR A 175 -6.96 6.44 -29.55
N ASP A 176 -5.83 6.78 -28.92
CA ASP A 176 -4.50 6.48 -29.43
C ASP A 176 -4.05 5.06 -29.07
N PRO A 177 -3.32 4.38 -29.97
CA PRO A 177 -2.62 3.16 -29.63
C PRO A 177 -1.42 3.48 -28.69
N LEU A 178 -1.29 2.65 -27.65
CA LEU A 178 -0.32 2.77 -26.55
C LEU A 178 0.34 1.41 -26.30
N LYS A 179 1.07 0.91 -27.30
CA LYS A 179 1.80 -0.35 -27.27
C LYS A 179 3.31 -0.09 -27.21
N LEU A 180 3.97 -0.70 -26.22
CA LEU A 180 5.44 -0.76 -26.17
C LEU A 180 5.99 -1.54 -27.37
N ASP A 181 7.12 -1.10 -27.91
CA ASP A 181 7.73 -1.64 -29.14
C ASP A 181 6.79 -1.52 -30.37
N GLY A 182 6.00 -0.45 -30.38
CA GLY A 182 5.09 -0.09 -31.48
C GLY A 182 4.86 1.42 -31.51
N ASP A 183 3.99 1.92 -30.62
CA ASP A 183 3.65 3.35 -30.50
C ASP A 183 4.57 4.07 -29.50
N ILE A 184 5.10 3.32 -28.53
CA ILE A 184 6.05 3.80 -27.51
C ILE A 184 7.35 3.02 -27.65
N THR A 185 8.44 3.74 -27.90
CA THR A 185 9.81 3.21 -27.96
C THR A 185 10.24 2.77 -26.58
N ASN A 186 10.69 1.53 -26.46
CA ASN A 186 11.21 0.96 -25.22
C ASN A 186 12.57 1.54 -24.84
N VAL A 187 12.85 1.64 -23.55
CA VAL A 187 14.16 2.04 -23.03
C VAL A 187 15.03 0.81 -22.84
N THR A 188 16.20 0.80 -23.48
CA THR A 188 17.16 -0.31 -23.42
C THR A 188 17.52 -0.67 -21.98
N GLY A 189 17.41 -1.94 -21.62
CA GLY A 189 17.65 -2.43 -20.25
C GLY A 189 16.46 -2.26 -19.29
N ALA A 190 15.47 -1.43 -19.62
CA ALA A 190 14.35 -1.07 -18.76
C ALA A 190 13.00 -1.64 -19.21
N THR A 191 12.97 -2.76 -19.95
CA THR A 191 11.77 -3.30 -20.61
C THR A 191 10.58 -3.54 -19.66
N TYR A 192 10.82 -4.01 -18.44
CA TYR A 192 9.75 -4.20 -17.44
C TYR A 192 9.15 -2.87 -17.00
N SER A 193 10.00 -1.90 -16.67
CA SER A 193 9.63 -0.55 -16.23
C SER A 193 8.92 0.23 -17.34
N SER A 194 9.43 0.17 -18.58
CA SER A 194 8.81 0.83 -19.74
C SER A 194 7.41 0.26 -20.02
N LYS A 195 7.26 -1.07 -19.87
CA LYS A 195 5.97 -1.77 -20.01
C LYS A 195 4.99 -1.45 -18.88
N ALA A 196 5.48 -1.29 -17.66
CA ALA A 196 4.70 -0.88 -16.50
C ALA A 196 4.14 0.54 -16.71
N ILE A 197 4.99 1.52 -17.02
CA ILE A 197 4.57 2.91 -17.26
C ILE A 197 3.64 3.02 -18.47
N THR A 198 3.94 2.37 -19.60
CA THR A 198 3.06 2.41 -20.79
C THR A 198 1.64 1.93 -20.48
N ARG A 199 1.52 0.83 -19.72
CA ARG A 199 0.21 0.30 -19.28
C ARG A 199 -0.45 1.18 -18.22
N GLY A 200 0.34 1.76 -17.32
CA GLY A 200 -0.13 2.69 -16.29
C GLY A 200 -0.76 3.94 -16.89
N VAL A 201 -0.08 4.58 -17.85
CA VAL A 201 -0.63 5.72 -18.60
C VAL A 201 -1.93 5.34 -19.31
N LYS A 202 -1.94 4.20 -20.03
CA LYS A 202 -3.16 3.71 -20.70
C LYS A 202 -4.31 3.45 -19.71
N LYS A 203 -4.03 2.90 -18.53
CA LYS A 203 -5.00 2.69 -17.46
C LYS A 203 -5.59 4.01 -16.95
N ILE A 204 -4.77 5.03 -16.73
CA ILE A 204 -5.25 6.35 -16.28
C ILE A 204 -6.13 7.01 -17.34
N LEU A 205 -5.79 6.89 -18.63
CA LEU A 205 -6.63 7.36 -19.74
C LEU A 205 -8.00 6.67 -19.76
N VAL A 206 -8.03 5.33 -19.69
CA VAL A 206 -9.28 4.54 -19.64
C VAL A 206 -10.14 4.88 -18.41
N LEU A 207 -9.51 5.14 -17.25
CA LEU A 207 -10.22 5.58 -16.05
C LEU A 207 -10.76 7.00 -16.19
N TRP A 208 -10.01 7.92 -16.81
CA TRP A 208 -10.47 9.29 -17.06
C TRP A 208 -11.71 9.30 -17.95
N GLU A 209 -11.67 8.56 -19.07
CA GLU A 209 -12.79 8.38 -20.00
C GLU A 209 -14.05 7.93 -19.25
N TYR A 210 -13.93 6.86 -18.45
CA TYR A 210 -15.03 6.29 -17.68
C TYR A 210 -15.65 7.26 -16.65
N PHE A 211 -14.86 8.17 -16.08
CA PHE A 211 -15.34 9.09 -15.04
C PHE A 211 -15.76 10.48 -15.55
N TYR A 212 -15.21 10.94 -16.67
CA TYR A 212 -15.29 12.34 -17.09
C TYR A 212 -15.67 12.58 -18.56
N ASN A 213 -15.69 11.55 -19.42
CA ASN A 213 -16.17 11.68 -20.79
C ASN A 213 -17.63 11.19 -20.89
N HIS A 214 -18.57 12.10 -20.65
CA HIS A 214 -20.03 11.86 -20.66
C HIS A 214 -20.82 13.09 -21.10
#